data_AF-A0A9E6UFN5-F1
#
_entry.id   AF-A0A9E6UFN5-F1
#
_cell.length_a   1.000
_cell.length_b   1.000
_cell.length_c   1.000
_cell.angle_alpha   90.00
_cell.angle_beta   90.00
_cell.angle_gamma   90.00
#
_symmetry.space_group_name_H-M   'P 1'
#
loop_
_entity.id
_entity.type
_entity.pdbx_description
1 polymer ?
#
loop_
_entity_poly.entity_id
_entity_poly.type
_entity_poly.pdbx_seq_one_letter_code
_entity_poly.pdbx_strand_id
1 'polypeptide(L)'
;MEEESEPKADKSGARTDALSLTLFPTRLSIGPTRVLLNWRLELSNNAQDHIVSLRIWSDMVSAHGSIPTEEQLGGPNLDEARLHRIAMLAPFATESIAGEWQMPRDAVRPVDNAPESLILPLARFRLIGAGIAPLRRAFVIGNPPAPGEEKLRPLHLDGSLQVHIRLAARAVT
;
A
#
# COMPACT_ATOMS: atom_id res chain seq x y z
N MET A 1 -54.78 17.28 7.49
CA MET A 1 -53.67 18.02 8.13
C MET A 1 -52.50 17.06 8.09
N GLU A 2 -51.68 17.25 7.06
CA GLU A 2 -50.49 16.44 6.78
C GLU A 2 -49.48 16.59 7.94
N GLU A 3 -48.94 15.48 8.42
CA GLU A 3 -47.58 15.47 8.97
C GLU A 3 -46.73 14.53 8.13
N GLU A 4 -46.13 15.14 7.12
CA GLU A 4 -44.96 14.67 6.43
C GLU A 4 -43.82 14.57 7.46
N SER A 5 -43.51 13.35 7.89
CA SER A 5 -42.34 13.09 8.73
C SER A 5 -41.22 12.59 7.83
N GLU A 6 -40.22 13.46 7.67
CA GLU A 6 -39.03 13.32 6.83
C GLU A 6 -38.34 11.93 6.90
N PRO A 7 -37.76 11.44 5.80
CA PRO A 7 -36.91 10.26 5.85
C PRO A 7 -35.67 10.58 6.71
N LYS A 8 -35.53 9.82 7.80
CA LYS A 8 -34.35 9.80 8.67
C LYS A 8 -33.13 9.48 7.79
N ALA A 9 -32.36 10.51 7.45
CA ALA A 9 -31.10 10.36 6.73
C ALA A 9 -30.22 9.37 7.50
N ASP A 10 -30.05 8.19 6.93
CA ASP A 10 -29.16 7.18 7.46
C ASP A 10 -27.76 7.79 7.44
N LYS A 11 -27.19 8.00 8.62
CA LYS A 11 -25.80 8.45 8.74
C LYS A 11 -24.97 7.29 8.23
N SER A 12 -24.67 7.26 6.93
CA SER A 12 -23.72 6.34 6.33
C SER A 12 -22.37 6.60 7.00
N GLY A 13 -22.15 5.86 8.08
CA GLY A 13 -20.93 5.86 8.85
C GLY A 13 -19.87 5.36 7.91
N ALA A 14 -18.98 6.27 7.52
CA ALA A 14 -17.86 5.98 6.65
C ALA A 14 -17.10 4.75 7.21
N ARG A 15 -17.27 3.61 6.53
CA ARG A 15 -16.80 2.30 7.00
C ARG A 15 -15.35 2.11 6.58
N THR A 16 -14.45 1.90 7.54
CA THR A 16 -13.01 1.64 7.28
C THR A 16 -12.78 0.32 6.54
N ASP A 17 -13.75 -0.59 6.57
CA ASP A 17 -13.82 -1.90 5.91
C ASP A 17 -14.50 -1.87 4.53
N ALA A 18 -15.06 -0.73 4.12
CA ALA A 18 -15.72 -0.59 2.82
C ALA A 18 -14.78 -0.79 1.62
N LEU A 19 -13.47 -0.58 1.80
CA LEU A 19 -12.48 -0.67 0.74
C LEU A 19 -11.33 -1.60 1.14
N SER A 20 -11.21 -2.73 0.45
CA SER A 20 -10.07 -3.65 0.62
C SER A 20 -9.02 -3.44 -0.46
N LEU A 21 -7.75 -3.61 -0.08
CA LEU A 21 -6.59 -3.42 -0.93
C LEU A 21 -5.77 -4.71 -0.98
N THR A 22 -5.38 -5.12 -2.18
CA THR A 22 -4.41 -6.19 -2.41
C THR A 22 -3.27 -5.68 -3.28
N LEU A 23 -2.05 -5.69 -2.73
CA LEU A 23 -0.85 -5.25 -3.45
C LEU A 23 -0.16 -6.45 -4.10
N PHE A 24 0.16 -6.30 -5.39
CA PHE A 24 0.91 -7.26 -6.19
C PHE A 24 2.23 -6.61 -6.65
N PRO A 25 3.34 -6.78 -5.90
CA PRO A 25 4.66 -6.40 -6.40
C PRO A 25 5.04 -7.33 -7.56
N THR A 26 5.42 -6.77 -8.71
CA THR A 26 5.64 -7.56 -9.94
C THR A 26 7.12 -7.71 -10.28
N ARG A 27 7.92 -6.67 -10.06
CA ARG A 27 9.36 -6.69 -10.31
C ARG A 27 10.06 -5.67 -9.43
N LEU A 28 11.05 -6.12 -8.67
CA LEU A 28 11.99 -5.26 -7.96
C LEU A 28 13.36 -5.36 -8.63
N SER A 29 13.93 -4.22 -9.00
CA SER A 29 15.30 -4.10 -9.51
C SER A 29 16.12 -3.29 -8.51
N ILE A 30 17.16 -3.90 -7.95
CA ILE A 30 18.11 -3.27 -7.02
C ILE A 30 19.38 -3.00 -7.82
N GLY A 31 19.61 -1.73 -8.15
CA GLY A 31 20.78 -1.29 -8.89
C GLY A 31 21.78 -0.53 -8.00
N PRO A 32 22.91 -0.10 -8.58
CA PRO A 32 23.95 0.62 -7.85
C PRO A 32 23.47 1.99 -7.33
N THR A 33 22.53 2.65 -8.03
CA THR A 33 22.09 4.02 -7.70
C THR A 33 20.66 4.11 -7.19
N ARG A 34 19.81 3.13 -7.51
CA ARG A 34 18.39 3.15 -7.15
C ARG A 34 17.80 1.75 -7.05
N VAL A 35 16.69 1.69 -6.32
CA VAL A 35 15.77 0.55 -6.27
C VAL A 35 14.48 0.94 -6.98
N LEU A 36 14.01 0.10 -7.89
CA LEU A 36 12.77 0.29 -8.65
C LEU A 36 11.81 -0.86 -8.39
N LEU A 37 10.57 -0.57 -8.02
CA LEU A 37 9.52 -1.57 -7.86
C LEU A 37 8.36 -1.28 -8.82
N ASN A 38 8.10 -2.19 -9.74
CA ASN A 38 6.84 -2.25 -10.49
C ASN A 38 5.78 -2.99 -9.67
N TRP A 39 4.55 -2.51 -9.72
CA TRP A 39 3.46 -3.03 -8.90
C TRP A 39 2.09 -2.87 -9.56
N ARG A 40 1.13 -3.66 -9.09
CA ARG A 40 -0.30 -3.53 -9.34
C ARG A 40 -1.04 -3.53 -8.00
N LEU A 41 -2.04 -2.68 -7.85
CA LEU A 41 -2.92 -2.62 -6.69
C LEU A 41 -4.34 -2.93 -7.15
N GLU A 42 -4.97 -3.93 -6.52
CA GLU A 42 -6.41 -4.15 -6.63
C GLU A 42 -7.13 -3.44 -5.49
N LEU A 43 -8.20 -2.74 -5.82
CA LEU A 43 -9.09 -2.07 -4.89
C LEU A 43 -10.48 -2.64 -5.05
N SER A 44 -11.06 -3.21 -3.99
CA SER A 44 -12.42 -3.77 -4.02
C SER A 44 -13.32 -3.00 -3.08
N ASN A 45 -14.42 -2.45 -3.62
CA ASN A 45 -15.47 -1.83 -2.83
C ASN A 45 -16.39 -2.92 -2.28
N ASN A 46 -16.34 -3.16 -0.98
CA ASN A 46 -17.16 -4.18 -0.30
C ASN A 46 -18.47 -3.60 0.26
N ALA A 47 -18.77 -2.33 -0.02
CA ALA A 47 -19.99 -1.67 0.40
C ALA A 47 -21.09 -1.68 -0.68
N GLN A 48 -22.29 -1.31 -0.25
CA GLN A 48 -23.48 -1.17 -1.10
C GLN A 48 -23.55 0.19 -1.82
N ASP A 49 -22.71 1.15 -1.41
CA ASP A 49 -22.65 2.51 -1.97
C ASP A 49 -21.48 2.67 -2.93
N HIS A 50 -21.58 3.66 -3.83
CA HIS A 50 -20.48 4.06 -4.70
C HIS A 50 -19.37 4.76 -3.91
N ILE A 51 -18.12 4.52 -4.29
CA ILE A 51 -16.99 5.35 -3.87
C ILE A 51 -16.65 6.32 -5.00
N VAL A 52 -16.71 7.62 -4.75
CA VAL A 52 -16.56 8.66 -5.79
C VAL A 52 -15.34 9.53 -5.53
N SER A 53 -14.68 9.97 -6.60
CA SER A 53 -13.47 10.82 -6.55
C SER A 53 -12.36 10.25 -5.67
N LEU A 54 -12.09 8.95 -5.81
CA LEU A 54 -11.08 8.26 -5.02
C LEU A 54 -9.68 8.72 -5.45
N ARG A 55 -8.97 9.32 -4.51
CA ARG A 55 -7.57 9.75 -4.63
C ARG A 55 -6.69 8.80 -3.82
N ILE A 56 -5.63 8.31 -4.44
CA ILE A 56 -4.74 7.29 -3.89
C ILE A 56 -3.32 7.82 -3.97
N TRP A 57 -2.77 8.22 -2.83
CA TRP A 57 -1.36 8.57 -2.70
C TRP A 57 -0.57 7.34 -2.28
N SER A 58 0.61 7.17 -2.87
CA SER A 58 1.48 6.05 -2.57
C SER A 58 2.96 6.39 -2.67
N ASP A 59 3.76 5.76 -1.83
CA ASP A 59 5.22 5.73 -1.92
C ASP A 59 5.79 4.37 -1.49
N MET A 60 7.09 4.23 -1.63
CA MET A 60 7.88 3.13 -1.10
C MET A 60 9.02 3.72 -0.27
N VAL A 61 9.20 3.19 0.94
CA VAL A 61 10.30 3.55 1.84
C VAL A 61 11.02 2.29 2.31
N SER A 62 12.22 2.46 2.86
CA SER A 62 12.90 1.36 3.56
C SER A 62 12.37 1.27 4.99
N ALA A 63 11.80 0.13 5.39
CA ALA A 63 11.46 -0.10 6.80
C ALA A 63 12.76 -0.10 7.63
N HIS A 64 12.72 0.50 8.82
CA HIS A 64 13.88 0.57 9.71
C HIS A 64 13.46 0.67 11.18
N GLY A 65 14.09 -0.08 12.08
CA GLY A 65 13.68 -0.16 13.49
C GLY A 65 13.80 1.17 14.26
N SER A 66 14.61 2.11 13.76
CA SER A 66 14.76 3.44 14.36
C SER A 66 13.63 4.42 14.04
N ILE A 67 12.72 4.10 13.11
CA ILE A 67 11.60 4.98 12.75
C ILE A 67 10.38 4.52 13.57
N PRO A 68 9.68 5.42 14.31
CA PRO A 68 8.49 5.04 15.05
C PRO A 68 7.45 4.35 14.17
N THR A 69 6.82 3.29 14.66
CA THR A 69 5.81 2.52 13.91
C THR A 69 4.70 3.41 13.36
N GLU A 70 4.23 4.39 14.13
CA GLU A 70 3.21 5.34 13.68
C GLU A 70 3.65 6.13 12.44
N GLU A 71 4.92 6.51 12.36
CA GLU A 71 5.48 7.22 11.21
C GLU A 71 5.65 6.29 9.99
N GLN A 72 6.07 5.04 10.22
CA GLN A 72 6.17 4.04 9.15
C GLN A 72 4.80 3.71 8.54
N LEU A 73 3.75 3.66 9.36
CA LEU A 73 2.40 3.26 8.95
C LEU A 73 1.47 4.45 8.67
N GLY A 74 1.93 5.69 8.90
CA GLY A 74 1.16 6.92 8.78
C GLY A 74 0.74 7.30 7.36
N GLY A 75 1.24 6.58 6.35
CA GLY A 75 1.04 6.88 4.94
C GLY A 75 2.14 7.78 4.36
N PRO A 76 2.07 8.10 3.06
CA PRO A 76 3.12 8.84 2.38
C PRO A 76 3.01 10.37 2.61
N ASN A 77 4.12 11.09 2.40
CA ASN A 77 4.11 12.56 2.30
C ASN A 77 3.37 12.96 1.02
N LEU A 78 2.25 13.68 1.13
CA LEU A 78 1.36 13.95 0.01
C LEU A 78 1.98 14.79 -1.11
N ASP A 79 2.97 15.62 -0.80
CA ASP A 79 3.63 16.51 -1.76
C ASP A 79 4.64 15.75 -2.66
N GLU A 80 5.14 14.62 -2.16
CA GLU A 80 6.14 13.78 -2.84
C GLU A 80 5.52 12.48 -3.37
N ALA A 81 4.36 12.09 -2.83
CA ALA A 81 3.69 10.84 -3.14
C ALA A 81 3.14 10.79 -4.56
N ARG A 82 3.17 9.59 -5.14
CA ARG A 82 2.51 9.33 -6.42
C ARG A 82 0.99 9.30 -6.23
N LEU A 83 0.29 10.13 -7.00
CA LEU A 83 -1.18 10.24 -6.96
C LEU A 83 -1.85 9.53 -8.13
N HIS A 84 -2.74 8.59 -7.82
CA HIS A 84 -3.71 7.99 -8.74
C HIS A 84 -5.12 8.46 -8.44
N ARG A 85 -5.99 8.45 -9.46
CA ARG A 85 -7.40 8.84 -9.35
C ARG A 85 -8.29 7.79 -9.98
N ILE A 86 -9.35 7.42 -9.27
CA ILE A 86 -10.47 6.62 -9.79
C ILE A 86 -11.72 7.50 -9.64
N ALA A 87 -12.38 7.79 -10.76
CA ALA A 87 -13.54 8.68 -10.77
C ALA A 87 -14.69 8.11 -9.93
N MET A 88 -14.97 6.83 -10.10
CA MET A 88 -16.00 6.10 -9.38
C MET A 88 -15.64 4.62 -9.31
N LEU A 89 -15.88 3.99 -8.15
CA LEU A 89 -15.86 2.56 -7.94
C LEU A 89 -17.25 2.13 -7.50
N ALA A 90 -17.93 1.34 -8.33
CA ALA A 90 -19.30 0.89 -8.07
C ALA A 90 -19.35 -0.07 -6.86
N PRO A 91 -20.54 -0.28 -6.26
CA PRO A 91 -20.74 -1.29 -5.21
C PRO A 91 -20.25 -2.66 -5.67
N PHE A 92 -19.50 -3.36 -4.81
CA PHE A 92 -18.95 -4.70 -5.09
C PHE A 92 -18.00 -4.81 -6.29
N ALA A 93 -17.61 -3.68 -6.88
CA ALA A 93 -16.67 -3.66 -7.99
C ALA A 93 -15.22 -3.73 -7.50
N THR A 94 -14.36 -4.29 -8.36
CA THR A 94 -12.91 -4.28 -8.19
C THR A 94 -12.26 -3.54 -9.35
N GLU A 95 -11.35 -2.63 -9.03
CA GLU A 95 -10.54 -1.91 -10.01
C GLU A 95 -9.05 -2.18 -9.78
N SER A 96 -8.28 -2.17 -10.87
CA SER A 96 -6.82 -2.37 -10.83
C SER A 96 -6.10 -1.12 -11.30
N ILE A 97 -5.14 -0.65 -10.50
CA ILE A 97 -4.18 0.37 -10.93
C ILE A 97 -2.76 -0.21 -10.88
N ALA A 98 -1.86 0.35 -11.69
CA ALA A 98 -0.48 -0.10 -11.75
C ALA A 98 0.50 1.08 -11.70
N GLY A 99 1.74 0.77 -11.30
CA GLY A 99 2.73 1.80 -11.18
C GLY A 99 4.15 1.33 -10.95
N GLU A 100 5.00 2.32 -10.75
CA GLU A 100 6.38 2.15 -10.36
C GLU A 100 6.66 3.09 -9.18
N TRP A 101 7.40 2.60 -8.19
CA TRP A 101 8.07 3.43 -7.20
C TRP A 101 9.57 3.33 -7.37
N GLN A 102 10.25 4.40 -7.01
CA GLN A 102 11.71 4.46 -6.98
C GLN A 102 12.20 4.94 -5.63
N MET A 103 13.34 4.42 -5.20
CA MET A 103 14.08 4.89 -4.04
C MET A 103 15.55 5.04 -4.42
N PRO A 104 16.23 6.11 -3.96
CA PRO A 104 17.69 6.16 -3.99
C PRO A 104 18.30 4.96 -3.27
N ARG A 105 19.40 4.40 -3.79
CA ARG A 105 20.06 3.23 -3.18
C ARG A 105 20.60 3.51 -1.78
N ASP A 106 21.09 4.73 -1.55
CA ASP A 106 21.60 5.23 -0.27
C ASP A 106 20.51 5.45 0.78
N ALA A 107 19.25 5.59 0.36
CA ALA A 107 18.10 5.63 1.25
C ALA A 107 17.64 4.22 1.73
N VAL A 108 18.17 3.15 1.12
CA VAL A 108 17.87 1.77 1.52
C VAL A 108 18.66 1.41 2.76
N ARG A 109 17.96 1.06 3.83
CA ARG A 109 18.57 0.65 5.11
C ARG A 109 18.36 -0.84 5.34
N PRO A 110 19.42 -1.58 5.69
CA PRO A 110 19.27 -2.96 6.13
C PRO A 110 18.37 -3.06 7.37
N VAL A 111 17.74 -4.22 7.54
CA VAL A 111 17.02 -4.57 8.76
C VAL A 111 18.04 -4.75 9.89
N ASP A 112 17.75 -4.18 11.05
CA ASP A 112 18.60 -4.26 12.24
C ASP A 112 18.88 -5.73 12.63
N ASN A 113 20.12 -6.04 13.03
CA ASN A 113 20.57 -7.36 13.48
C ASN A 113 20.46 -8.50 12.44
N ALA A 114 20.35 -8.20 11.15
CA ALA A 114 20.47 -9.21 10.10
C ALA A 114 21.96 -9.52 9.81
N PRO A 115 22.38 -10.80 9.76
CA PRO A 115 23.77 -11.19 9.48
C PRO A 115 24.22 -10.88 8.04
N GLU A 116 23.25 -10.66 7.16
CA GLU A 116 23.42 -10.27 5.77
C GLU A 116 22.69 -8.93 5.57
N SER A 117 23.12 -8.10 4.61
CA SER A 117 22.44 -6.85 4.26
C SER A 117 21.04 -7.15 3.70
N LEU A 118 20.07 -7.41 4.57
CA LEU A 118 18.70 -7.75 4.21
C LEU A 118 17.83 -6.51 4.29
N ILE A 119 16.90 -6.36 3.35
CA ILE A 119 15.98 -5.23 3.28
C ILE A 119 14.53 -5.72 3.23
N LEU A 120 13.63 -4.90 3.77
CA LEU A 120 12.18 -5.06 3.68
C LEU A 120 11.57 -3.73 3.23
N PRO A 121 11.35 -3.53 1.92
CA PRO A 121 10.65 -2.36 1.42
C PRO A 121 9.24 -2.29 2.01
N LEU A 122 8.82 -1.07 2.35
CA LEU A 122 7.51 -0.77 2.89
C LEU A 122 6.77 0.13 1.90
N ALA A 123 5.71 -0.38 1.30
CA ALA A 123 4.80 0.41 0.49
C ALA A 123 3.75 1.06 1.39
N ARG A 124 3.53 2.37 1.26
CA ARG A 124 2.54 3.09 2.06
C ARG A 124 1.49 3.72 1.17
N PHE A 125 0.25 3.67 1.62
CA PHE A 125 -0.90 4.20 0.90
C PHE A 125 -1.72 5.09 1.80
N ARG A 126 -2.23 6.17 1.21
CA ARG A 126 -3.30 6.98 1.77
C ARG A 126 -4.40 7.16 0.73
N LEU A 127 -5.63 6.87 1.11
CA LEU A 127 -6.78 6.92 0.21
C LEU A 127 -7.86 7.84 0.80
N ILE A 128 -8.41 8.70 -0.05
CA ILE A 128 -9.51 9.60 0.31
C ILE A 128 -10.50 9.60 -0.86
N GLY A 129 -11.76 9.35 -0.57
CA GLY A 129 -12.87 9.41 -1.52
C GLY A 129 -14.19 9.66 -0.79
N ALA A 130 -15.21 10.09 -1.52
CA ALA A 130 -16.57 10.14 -0.99
C ALA A 130 -17.12 8.72 -0.86
N GLY A 131 -17.82 8.43 0.25
CA GLY A 131 -18.35 7.09 0.54
C GLY A 131 -17.45 6.21 1.41
N ILE A 132 -16.25 6.66 1.79
CA ILE A 132 -15.34 5.93 2.69
C ILE A 132 -14.71 6.84 3.75
N ALA A 133 -14.28 6.24 4.86
CA ALA A 133 -13.40 6.94 5.79
C ALA A 133 -12.01 7.07 5.17
N PRO A 134 -11.24 8.14 5.47
CA PRO A 134 -9.84 8.22 5.07
C PRO A 134 -9.07 6.97 5.51
N LEU A 135 -8.42 6.32 4.55
CA LEU A 135 -7.80 5.02 4.74
C LEU A 135 -6.28 5.14 4.64
N ARG A 136 -5.57 4.53 5.58
CA ARG A 136 -4.11 4.32 5.52
C ARG A 136 -3.83 2.83 5.54
N ARG A 137 -2.96 2.38 4.64
CA ARG A 137 -2.52 0.98 4.56
C ARG A 137 -1.04 0.96 4.24
N ALA A 138 -0.32 0.03 4.85
CA ALA A 138 1.06 -0.23 4.51
C ALA A 138 1.27 -1.71 4.26
N PHE A 139 2.22 -2.02 3.38
CA PHE A 139 2.54 -3.38 2.99
C PHE A 139 4.04 -3.58 3.03
N VAL A 140 4.49 -4.59 3.77
CA VAL A 140 5.85 -5.09 3.67
C VAL A 140 5.97 -5.92 2.40
N ILE A 141 7.05 -5.75 1.66
CA ILE A 141 7.35 -6.49 0.44
C ILE A 141 8.58 -7.36 0.65
N GLY A 142 8.52 -8.60 0.18
CA GLY A 142 9.63 -9.54 0.30
C GLY A 142 9.45 -10.76 -0.60
N ASN A 143 10.33 -11.74 -0.39
CA ASN A 143 10.16 -13.06 -0.96
C ASN A 143 8.97 -13.76 -0.28
N PRO A 144 8.22 -14.61 -1.01
CA PRO A 144 7.18 -15.43 -0.42
C PRO A 144 7.67 -16.22 0.81
N PRO A 145 6.80 -16.46 1.80
CA PRO A 145 7.13 -17.28 2.96
C PRO A 145 7.63 -18.66 2.54
N ALA A 146 8.48 -19.28 3.35
CA ALA A 146 8.80 -20.69 3.17
C ALA A 146 7.55 -21.56 3.47
N PRO A 147 7.48 -22.80 2.96
CA PRO A 147 6.41 -23.71 3.33
C PRO A 147 6.30 -23.85 4.86
N GLY A 148 5.12 -23.58 5.41
CA GLY A 148 4.86 -23.61 6.86
C GLY A 148 5.17 -22.31 7.61
N GLU A 149 5.62 -21.26 6.92
CA GLU A 149 5.81 -19.92 7.49
C GLU A 149 4.73 -18.94 7.01
N GLU A 150 4.45 -17.93 7.84
CA GLU A 150 3.54 -16.83 7.50
C GLU A 150 4.26 -15.54 7.13
N LYS A 151 5.50 -15.37 7.60
CA LYS A 151 6.26 -14.14 7.42
C LYS A 151 6.92 -14.12 6.05
N LEU A 152 6.88 -12.94 5.41
CA LEU A 152 7.67 -12.71 4.22
C LEU A 152 9.16 -12.81 4.56
N ARG A 153 9.93 -13.39 3.64
CA ARG A 153 11.38 -13.46 3.79
C ARG A 153 11.99 -12.17 3.23
N PRO A 154 12.95 -11.53 3.93
CA PRO A 154 13.63 -10.34 3.43
C PRO A 154 14.32 -10.55 2.08
N LEU A 155 14.69 -9.44 1.46
CA LEU A 155 15.41 -9.41 0.19
C LEU A 155 16.88 -9.11 0.47
N HIS A 156 17.77 -9.81 -0.21
CA HIS A 156 19.20 -9.51 -0.11
C HIS A 156 19.49 -8.20 -0.83
N LEU A 157 20.32 -7.37 -0.20
CA LEU A 157 20.93 -6.19 -0.78
C LEU A 157 22.40 -6.53 -1.03
N ASP A 158 22.68 -7.12 -2.19
CA ASP A 158 24.07 -7.31 -2.59
C ASP A 158 24.61 -6.05 -3.31
N GLY A 159 25.94 -5.97 -3.48
CA GLY A 159 26.58 -4.85 -4.16
C GLY A 159 26.37 -4.84 -5.68
N SER A 160 25.73 -5.87 -6.24
CA SER A 160 25.53 -6.07 -7.68
C SER A 160 24.12 -5.68 -8.12
N LEU A 161 23.85 -5.79 -9.43
CA LEU A 161 22.50 -5.59 -9.97
C LEU A 161 21.66 -6.83 -9.69
N GLN A 162 20.59 -6.69 -8.92
CA GLN A 162 19.68 -7.78 -8.58
C GLN A 162 18.28 -7.51 -9.13
N VAL A 163 17.60 -8.59 -9.53
CA VAL A 163 16.22 -8.53 -10.02
C VAL A 163 15.39 -9.62 -9.35
N HIS A 164 14.32 -9.22 -8.66
CA HIS A 164 13.37 -10.11 -8.01
C HIS A 164 12.02 -10.05 -8.74
N ILE A 165 11.52 -11.20 -9.19
CA ILE A 165 10.22 -11.33 -9.89
C ILE A 165 9.22 -12.23 -9.16
N ARG A 166 9.67 -12.95 -8.12
CA ARG A 166 8.80 -13.70 -7.21
C ARG A 166 8.73 -12.93 -5.91
N LEU A 167 7.81 -11.98 -5.87
CA LEU A 167 7.59 -11.10 -4.73
C LEU A 167 6.19 -11.35 -4.16
N ALA A 168 6.05 -11.07 -2.88
CA ALA A 168 4.77 -11.02 -2.19
C ALA A 168 4.71 -9.75 -1.34
N ALA A 169 3.49 -9.29 -1.08
CA ALA A 169 3.22 -8.19 -0.18
C ALA A 169 2.30 -8.67 0.95
N ARG A 170 2.54 -8.15 2.15
CA ARG A 170 1.73 -8.43 3.33
C ARG A 170 1.34 -7.14 4.00
N ALA A 171 0.03 -6.97 4.21
CA ALA A 171 -0.49 -5.83 4.94
C ALA A 171 0.05 -5.85 6.38
N VAL A 172 0.42 -4.67 6.87
CA VAL A 172 0.81 -4.45 8.26
C VAL A 172 -0.12 -3.40 8.87
N THR A 173 -0.42 -3.58 10.14
CA THR A 173 -1.38 -2.80 10.92
C THR A 173 -0.72 -2.25 12.17
#